data_AF-A0A2C9XXB0-F1
#
_entry.id   AF-A0A2C9XXB0-F1
#
_cell.length_a   1.000
_cell.length_b   1.000
_cell.length_c   1.000
_cell.angle_alpha   90.00
_cell.angle_beta   90.00
_cell.angle_gamma   90.00
#
_symmetry.space_group_name_H-M   'P 1'
#
loop_
_entity.id
_entity.type
_entity.pdbx_description
1 polymer ?
#
loop_
_entity_poly.entity_id
_entity_poly.type
_entity_poly.pdbx_seq_one_letter_code
_entity_poly.pdbx_strand_id
1 'polypeptide(L)' 'MLEEYGVAKVLLAEAPQLADGLAEDIDRTVVQIAKNYSHILAPATPHGKNIAPRIAAHLDVAQIGDITAVDSPDTLGCPK' A
#
# COMPACT_ATOMS: atom_id res chain seq x y z
N MET A 1 18.34 -12.91 1.53
CA MET A 1 17.48 -13.81 0.73
C MET A 1 16.12 -13.20 0.32
N LEU A 2 15.90 -11.89 0.53
CA LEU A 2 14.83 -11.13 -0.15
C LEU A 2 15.39 -9.95 -0.97
N GLU A 3 16.66 -9.60 -0.76
CA GLU A 3 17.35 -8.53 -1.48
C GLU A 3 17.47 -8.83 -2.99
N GLU A 4 17.55 -10.11 -3.38
CA GLU A 4 17.54 -10.54 -4.79
C GLU A 4 16.23 -10.18 -5.51
N TYR A 5 15.15 -9.96 -4.76
CA TYR A 5 13.86 -9.48 -5.26
C TYR A 5 13.69 -7.96 -5.10
N GLY A 6 14.76 -7.24 -4.75
CA GLY A 6 14.74 -5.78 -4.60
C GLY A 6 14.20 -5.27 -3.26
N VAL A 7 13.98 -6.14 -2.27
CA VAL A 7 13.47 -5.72 -0.95
C VAL A 7 14.62 -5.22 -0.07
N ALA A 8 14.63 -3.92 0.22
CA ALA A 8 15.65 -3.30 1.09
C ALA A 8 15.38 -3.46 2.60
N LYS A 9 14.09 -3.51 3.00
CA LYS A 9 13.70 -3.61 4.41
C LYS A 9 12.31 -4.25 4.53
N VAL A 10 12.14 -5.10 5.55
CA VAL A 10 10.86 -5.67 5.95
C VAL A 10 10.49 -5.11 7.32
N LEU A 11 9.26 -4.62 7.47
CA LEU A 11 8.70 -4.15 8.74
C LEU A 11 7.65 -5.16 9.20
N LEU A 12 7.83 -5.72 10.40
CA LEU A 12 6.84 -6.61 11.01
C LEU A 12 5.90 -5.78 11.88
N ALA A 13 4.60 -5.83 11.56
CA ALA A 13 3.53 -5.31 12.41
C ALA A 13 2.73 -6.49 12.95
N GLU A 14 2.78 -6.70 14.26
CA GLU A 14 2.09 -7.79 14.94
C GLU A 14 1.33 -7.25 16.13
N ALA A 15 0.03 -7.49 16.15
CA ALA A 15 -0.86 -7.13 17.24
C ALA A 15 -2.17 -7.93 17.15
N PRO A 16 -2.89 -8.19 18.25
CA PRO A 16 -4.13 -8.97 18.23
C PRO A 16 -5.19 -8.43 17.26
N GLN A 17 -5.34 -7.11 17.15
CA GLN A 17 -6.31 -6.48 16.23
C GLN A 17 -5.95 -6.65 14.74
N LEU A 18 -4.71 -7.02 14.42
CA LEU A 18 -4.30 -7.26 13.03
C LEU A 18 -4.60 -8.69 12.56
N ALA A 19 -5.04 -9.58 13.46
CA ALA A 19 -5.24 -11.00 13.18
C ALA A 19 -6.21 -11.26 12.01
N ASP A 20 -7.27 -10.47 11.91
CA ASP A 20 -8.29 -10.62 10.87
C ASP A 20 -8.01 -9.79 9.61
N GLY A 21 -6.94 -8.98 9.61
CA GLY A 21 -6.59 -8.12 8.48
C GLY A 21 -7.69 -7.10 8.13
N LEU A 22 -8.40 -6.58 9.13
CA LEU A 22 -9.46 -5.59 8.90
C LEU A 22 -8.86 -4.31 8.32
N ALA A 23 -9.53 -3.73 7.32
CA ALA A 23 -9.02 -2.55 6.63
C ALA A 23 -8.80 -1.34 7.55
N GLU A 24 -9.57 -1.24 8.63
CA GLU A 24 -9.46 -0.18 9.62
C GLU A 24 -8.20 -0.28 10.47
N ASP A 25 -7.82 -1.49 10.87
CA ASP A 25 -6.62 -1.71 11.68
C ASP A 25 -5.35 -1.64 10.82
N ILE A 26 -5.43 -2.12 9.57
CA ILE A 26 -4.33 -1.99 8.61
C ILE A 26 -4.10 -0.52 8.24
N ASP A 27 -5.14 0.24 7.92
CA ASP A 27 -5.05 1.67 7.60
C ASP A 27 -4.32 2.45 8.72
N ARG A 28 -4.79 2.29 9.96
CA ARG A 28 -4.18 2.94 11.13
C ARG A 28 -2.71 2.61 11.28
N THR A 29 -2.31 1.37 11.00
CA THR A 29 -0.93 0.92 11.09
C THR A 29 -0.07 1.54 9.98
N VAL A 30 -0.55 1.52 8.74
CA VAL A 30 0.18 2.06 7.58
C VAL A 30 0.41 3.56 7.71
N VAL A 31 -0.59 4.32 8.16
CA VAL A 31 -0.49 5.79 8.27
C VAL A 31 0.60 6.23 9.26
N GLN A 32 0.91 5.43 10.29
CA GLN A 32 1.99 5.75 11.24
C GLN A 32 3.37 5.80 10.55
N ILE A 33 3.58 5.00 9.50
CA ILE A 33 4.86 4.93 8.78
C ILE A 33 4.84 5.64 7.42
N ALA A 34 3.66 5.97 6.90
CA ALA A 34 3.46 6.53 5.57
C ALA A 34 4.32 7.78 5.29
N LYS A 35 4.54 8.63 6.30
CA LYS A 35 5.35 9.86 6.18
C LYS A 35 6.81 9.62 5.77
N ASN A 36 7.32 8.40 5.94
CA ASN A 36 8.69 8.04 5.58
C ASN A 36 8.82 7.52 4.14
N TYR A 37 7.72 7.41 3.40
CA TYR A 37 7.68 6.84 2.05
C TYR A 37 6.98 7.80 1.09
N SER A 38 7.48 7.89 -0.14
CA SER A 38 6.85 8.70 -1.20
C SER A 38 5.74 7.96 -1.95
N HIS A 39 5.78 6.62 -1.96
CA HIS A 39 4.84 5.78 -2.69
C HIS A 39 4.40 4.62 -1.81
N ILE A 40 3.10 4.32 -1.81
CA ILE A 40 2.51 3.17 -1.13
C ILE A 40 1.82 2.32 -2.19
N LEU A 41 2.25 1.07 -2.33
CA LEU A 41 1.70 0.14 -3.31
C LEU A 41 1.03 -1.02 -2.58
N ALA A 42 -0.13 -1.42 -3.08
CA ALA A 42 -0.85 -2.61 -2.67
C ALA A 42 -1.21 -3.44 -3.91
N PRO A 43 -1.05 -4.79 -3.88
CA PRO A 43 -1.50 -5.64 -4.97
C PRO A 43 -3.01 -5.47 -5.24
N ALA A 44 -3.43 -5.54 -6.50
CA ALA A 44 -4.82 -5.40 -6.93
C ALA A 44 -5.72 -6.63 -6.57
N THR A 45 -5.53 -7.21 -5.39
CA THR A 45 -6.35 -8.29 -4.83
C THR A 45 -7.59 -7.72 -4.14
N PRO A 46 -8.62 -8.54 -3.81
CA PRO A 46 -9.77 -8.06 -3.04
C PRO A 46 -9.38 -7.36 -1.72
N HIS A 47 -8.34 -7.87 -1.05
CA HIS A 47 -7.81 -7.28 0.17
C HIS A 47 -7.15 -5.92 -0.10
N GLY A 48 -6.26 -5.83 -1.10
CA GLY A 48 -5.62 -4.56 -1.46
C GLY A 48 -6.62 -3.49 -1.93
N LYS A 49 -7.62 -3.88 -2.75
CA LYS A 49 -8.70 -2.99 -3.20
C LYS A 49 -9.62 -2.52 -2.06
N ASN A 50 -9.71 -3.30 -0.97
CA ASN A 50 -10.46 -2.90 0.23
C ASN A 50 -9.68 -1.90 1.11
N ILE A 51 -8.34 -1.99 1.15
CA ILE A 51 -7.50 -1.21 2.07
C ILE A 51 -6.97 0.08 1.42
N ALA A 52 -6.47 0.00 0.18
CA ALA A 52 -5.75 1.10 -0.46
C ALA A 52 -6.57 2.40 -0.59
N PRO A 53 -7.88 2.37 -0.95
CA PRO A 53 -8.68 3.59 -1.00
C PRO A 53 -8.85 4.26 0.37
N ARG A 54 -8.87 3.48 1.46
CA ARG A 54 -8.98 4.01 2.83
C ARG A 54 -7.69 4.73 3.25
N ILE A 55 -6.53 4.14 2.98
CA ILE A 55 -5.23 4.77 3.24
C ILE A 55 -5.09 6.08 2.45
N ALA A 56 -5.44 6.05 1.17
CA ALA A 56 -5.39 7.24 0.32
C ALA A 56 -6.30 8.36 0.86
N ALA A 57 -7.52 8.02 1.29
CA ALA A 57 -8.43 8.98 1.91
C ALA A 57 -7.88 9.55 3.23
N HIS A 58 -7.24 8.74 4.08
CA HIS A 58 -6.62 9.21 5.31
C HIS A 58 -5.46 10.20 5.03
N LEU A 59 -4.67 9.93 4.00
CA LEU A 59 -3.53 10.75 3.60
C LEU A 59 -3.91 11.96 2.73
N ASP A 60 -5.20 12.14 2.43
CA ASP A 60 -5.72 13.21 1.55
C ASP A 60 -5.09 13.20 0.14
N VAL A 61 -4.98 12.00 -0.45
CA VAL A 61 -4.45 11.81 -1.80
C VAL A 61 -5.37 10.95 -2.66
N ALA A 62 -5.30 11.14 -3.98
CA ALA A 62 -6.04 10.30 -4.92
C ALA A 62 -5.37 8.93 -5.07
N GLN A 63 -6.16 7.86 -4.96
CA GLN A 63 -5.70 6.50 -5.22
C GLN A 63 -5.71 6.20 -6.73
N ILE A 64 -4.64 5.58 -7.23
CA ILE A 64 -4.56 5.10 -8.62
C ILE A 64 -4.66 3.57 -8.61
N GLY A 65 -5.73 3.05 -9.21
CA GLY A 65 -6.04 1.61 -9.25
C GLY A 65 -5.57 0.91 -10.52
N ASP A 66 -5.46 -0.42 -10.42
CA ASP A 66 -5.22 -1.34 -11.54
C ASP A 66 -4.06 -0.92 -12.47
N ILE A 67 -2.96 -0.42 -11.88
CA ILE A 67 -1.77 0.00 -12.61
C ILE A 67 -1.12 -1.19 -13.31
N THR A 68 -0.85 -1.05 -14.59
CA THR A 68 -0.19 -2.08 -15.43
C THR A 68 1.22 -1.70 -15.87
N ALA A 69 1.57 -0.41 -15.79
CA ALA A 69 2.90 0.10 -16.11
C ALA A 69 3.29 1.29 -15.20
N VAL A 70 4.59 1.44 -14.95
CA VAL A 70 5.18 2.57 -14.25
C VAL A 70 6.20 3.20 -15.19
N ASP A 71 5.86 4.35 -15.78
CA ASP A 71 6.70 5.02 -16.79
C ASP A 71 7.68 6.00 -16.12
N SER A 72 7.24 6.69 -15.08
CA SER A 72 8.04 7.56 -14.20
C SER A 72 7.50 7.51 -12.76
N PRO A 73 8.17 8.13 -11.77
CA PRO A 73 7.67 8.15 -10.39
C PRO A 73 6.23 8.67 -10.24
N ASP A 74 5.82 9.60 -11.11
CA ASP A 74 4.53 10.28 -11.10
C ASP A 74 3.65 9.96 -12.34
N THR A 75 4.12 9.09 -13.25
CA THR A 75 3.38 8.68 -14.46
C THR A 75 3.12 7.19 -14.43
N LEU A 76 1.85 6.82 -14.26
CA LEU A 76 1.39 5.45 -14.13
C LEU A 76 0.42 5.11 -15.27
N GLY A 77 0.63 3.96 -15.91
CA GLY A 77 -0.25 3.43 -16.94
C GLY A 77 -1.39 2.60 -16.34
N CYS A 78 -2.62 2.89 -16.73
CA CYS A 78 -3.80 2.08 -16.43
C CYS A 78 -4.31 1.37 -17.71
N PRO A 79 -4.97 0.20 -17.58
CA PRO A 79 -5.62 -0.44 -18.71
C PRO A 79 -6.73 0.47 -19.25
N LYS A 80 -6.80 0.61 -20.58
CA LYS A 80 -7.93 1.27 -21.25
C LYS A 80 -9.18 0.41 -21.24
#